data_AF-A0A6J1TMA8-F1
#
_entry.id   AF-A0A6J1TMA8-F1
#
_cell.length_a   1.000
_cell.length_b   1.000
_cell.length_c   1.000
_cell.angle_alpha   90.00
_cell.angle_beta   90.00
_cell.angle_gamma   90.00
#
_symmetry.space_group_name_H-M   'P 1'
#
loop_
_entity.id
_entity.type
_entity.pdbx_description
1 polymer ?
#
loop_
_entity_poly.entity_id
_entity_poly.type
_entity_poly.pdbx_seq_one_letter_code
_entity_poly.pdbx_strand_id
1 'polypeptide(L)'
;ALSSLSSSTGAVCVPSSLLLTILSLSLLQYAQETQHEKILRGLAVGLALTMYGRLEEADPLVSSLCQDKDPILRRSGMYTIAMAYCGTGNNQAIRRLLHFAVSDVNDDVRRAAVIGLGFLLFR
;
A
#
# COMPACT_ATOMS: atom_id res chain seq x y z
N ALA A 1 15.43 14.85 30.16
CA ALA A 1 15.91 16.00 29.36
C ALA A 1 15.59 15.83 27.87
N LEU A 2 14.30 15.64 27.52
CA LEU A 2 13.81 15.57 26.13
C LEU A 2 12.53 16.40 25.93
N SER A 3 12.07 17.11 26.96
CA SER A 3 10.85 17.93 26.96
C SER A 3 11.07 19.38 26.52
N SER A 4 12.24 19.73 25.96
CA SER A 4 12.63 21.12 25.66
C SER A 4 12.84 21.45 24.18
N LEU A 5 12.43 20.59 23.24
CA LEU A 5 12.49 20.88 21.79
C LEU A 5 11.13 21.28 21.20
N SER A 6 10.27 21.87 22.02
CA SER A 6 8.96 22.40 21.63
C SER A 6 9.01 23.81 21.01
N SER A 7 10.17 24.35 20.61
CA SER A 7 10.26 25.76 20.16
C SER A 7 11.20 26.03 18.99
N SER A 8 11.54 25.01 18.20
CA SER A 8 12.18 25.18 16.90
C SER A 8 11.22 24.76 15.79
N THR A 9 10.20 25.58 15.53
CA THR A 9 9.46 25.61 14.27
C THR A 9 10.37 26.18 13.16
N GLY A 10 11.51 25.53 12.94
CA GLY A 10 12.17 25.55 11.65
C GLY A 10 11.31 24.71 10.72
N ALA A 11 11.06 25.21 9.52
CA ALA A 11 10.45 24.45 8.44
C ALA A 11 11.18 23.11 8.33
N VAL A 12 10.59 22.06 8.89
CA VAL A 12 11.05 20.69 8.66
C VAL A 12 10.65 20.45 7.22
N CYS A 13 11.59 20.75 6.32
CA CYS A 13 11.66 20.18 4.99
C CYS A 13 11.91 18.68 5.18
N VAL A 14 10.95 17.99 5.80
CA VAL A 14 10.80 16.55 5.62
C VAL A 14 10.53 16.44 4.13
N PRO A 15 11.35 15.73 3.36
CA PRO A 15 11.06 15.54 1.96
C PRO A 15 9.63 15.00 1.89
N SER A 16 8.83 15.47 0.95
CA SER A 16 7.40 15.14 0.88
C SER A 16 7.14 13.62 0.88
N SER A 17 8.14 12.84 0.47
CA SER A 17 8.22 11.38 0.57
C SER A 17 8.23 10.84 2.02
N LEU A 18 8.84 11.52 2.98
CA LEU A 18 8.96 11.10 4.38
C LEU A 18 7.65 11.31 5.14
N LEU A 19 6.95 12.43 4.89
CA LEU A 19 5.61 12.67 5.46
C LEU A 19 4.60 11.63 4.96
N LEU A 20 4.65 11.30 3.67
CA LEU A 20 3.86 10.22 3.06
C LEU A 20 4.17 8.85 3.68
N THR A 21 5.44 8.58 3.98
CA THR A 21 5.85 7.31 4.58
C THR A 21 5.40 7.22 6.06
N ILE A 22 5.53 8.29 6.83
CA ILE A 22 5.04 8.35 8.22
C ILE A 22 3.51 8.15 8.25
N LEU A 23 2.78 8.82 7.36
CA LEU A 23 1.33 8.72 7.29
C LEU A 23 0.91 7.30 6.88
N SER A 24 1.60 6.68 5.92
CA SER A 24 1.35 5.28 5.54
C SER A 24 1.54 4.30 6.70
N LEU A 25 2.55 4.53 7.55
CA LEU A 25 2.82 3.73 8.74
C LEU A 25 1.75 3.92 9.82
N SER A 26 1.32 5.17 10.07
CA SER A 26 0.25 5.47 11.02
C SER A 26 -1.08 4.89 10.59
N LEU A 27 -1.40 4.88 9.29
CA LEU A 27 -2.61 4.25 8.77
C LEU A 27 -2.55 2.73 8.85
N LEU A 28 -1.36 2.12 8.66
CA LEU A 28 -1.16 0.69 8.83
C LEU A 28 -1.33 0.27 10.31
N GLN A 29 -0.76 1.04 11.24
CA GLN A 29 -0.93 0.83 12.67
C GLN A 29 -2.41 0.93 13.07
N TYR A 30 -3.10 1.96 12.57
CA TYR A 30 -4.52 2.16 12.83
C TYR A 30 -5.41 1.08 12.18
N ALA A 31 -5.00 0.54 11.04
CA ALA A 31 -5.64 -0.58 10.39
C ALA A 31 -5.57 -1.87 11.24
N GLN A 32 -4.45 -2.10 11.95
CA GLN A 32 -4.28 -3.27 12.83
C GLN A 32 -5.04 -3.14 14.16
N GLU A 33 -5.24 -1.91 14.65
CA GLU A 33 -5.94 -1.65 15.92
C GLU A 33 -7.48 -1.63 15.79
N THR A 34 -8.02 -1.45 14.58
CA THR A 34 -9.46 -1.23 14.38
C THR A 34 -10.22 -2.50 13.99
N GLN A 35 -11.33 -2.78 14.70
CA GLN A 35 -12.22 -3.93 14.43
C GLN A 35 -13.30 -3.64 13.37
N HIS A 36 -13.39 -2.39 12.87
CA HIS A 36 -14.41 -1.98 11.92
C HIS A 36 -13.96 -2.19 10.47
N GLU A 37 -14.48 -3.26 9.84
CA GLU A 37 -14.16 -3.60 8.44
C GLU A 37 -14.41 -2.46 7.44
N LYS A 38 -15.41 -1.60 7.69
CA LYS A 38 -15.73 -0.46 6.80
C LYS A 38 -14.62 0.60 6.80
N ILE A 39 -14.05 0.89 7.96
CA ILE A 39 -12.97 1.87 8.11
C ILE A 39 -11.67 1.29 7.53
N LEU A 40 -11.39 0.02 7.83
CA LEU A 40 -10.24 -0.71 7.32
C LEU A 40 -10.19 -0.72 5.79
N ARG A 41 -11.33 -0.96 5.13
CA ARG A 41 -11.43 -0.94 3.66
C ARG A 41 -11.17 0.45 3.06
N GLY A 42 -11.62 1.52 3.73
CA GLY A 42 -11.35 2.90 3.30
C GLY A 42 -9.87 3.28 3.44
N LEU A 43 -9.26 2.91 4.56
CA LEU A 43 -7.83 3.13 4.84
C LEU A 43 -6.94 2.37 3.84
N ALA A 44 -7.29 1.12 3.54
CA ALA A 44 -6.59 0.29 2.56
C ALA A 44 -6.50 0.97 1.18
N VAL A 45 -7.63 1.48 0.68
CA VAL A 45 -7.66 2.18 -0.61
C VAL A 45 -6.89 3.50 -0.55
N GLY A 46 -6.98 4.23 0.57
CA GLY A 46 -6.19 5.44 0.81
C GLY A 46 -4.68 5.18 0.79
N LEU A 47 -4.23 4.05 1.38
CA LEU A 47 -2.84 3.63 1.40
C LEU A 47 -2.32 3.26 -0.01
N ALA A 48 -3.17 2.65 -0.84
CA ALA A 48 -2.80 2.36 -2.23
C ALA A 48 -2.64 3.64 -3.06
N LEU A 49 -3.51 4.64 -2.85
CA LEU A 49 -3.47 5.93 -3.54
C LEU A 49 -2.24 6.77 -3.19
N THR A 50 -1.78 6.72 -1.94
CA THR A 50 -0.59 7.47 -1.51
C THR A 50 0.71 6.94 -2.12
N MET A 51 0.72 5.70 -2.61
CA MET A 51 1.89 5.04 -3.22
C MET A 51 1.89 5.10 -4.76
N TYR A 52 1.04 5.93 -5.36
CA TYR A 52 0.97 6.08 -6.81
C TYR A 52 2.31 6.55 -7.41
N GLY A 53 2.84 5.81 -8.39
CA GLY A 53 4.05 6.17 -9.13
C GLY A 53 5.39 5.98 -8.38
N ARG A 54 5.37 5.33 -7.19
CA ARG A 54 6.60 5.09 -6.38
C ARG A 54 7.39 3.84 -6.76
N LEU A 55 6.89 3.01 -7.69
CA LEU A 55 7.58 1.83 -8.21
C LEU A 55 8.19 0.95 -7.10
N GLU A 56 9.51 0.77 -7.10
CA GLU A 56 10.26 -0.10 -6.19
C GLU A 56 10.21 0.35 -4.73
N GLU A 57 9.93 1.63 -4.45
CA GLU A 57 9.82 2.11 -3.06
C GLU A 57 8.57 1.56 -2.35
N ALA A 58 7.58 1.07 -3.11
CA ALA A 58 6.35 0.49 -2.57
C ALA A 58 6.48 -1.02 -2.26
N ASP A 59 7.50 -1.69 -2.79
CA ASP A 59 7.75 -3.13 -2.59
C ASP A 59 7.85 -3.58 -1.12
N PRO A 60 8.53 -2.86 -0.19
CA PRO A 60 8.58 -3.28 1.20
C PRO A 60 7.20 -3.24 1.86
N LEU A 61 6.40 -2.19 1.59
CA LEU A 61 5.05 -2.06 2.14
C LEU A 61 4.10 -3.12 1.58
N VAL A 62 4.18 -3.40 0.29
CA VAL A 62 3.41 -4.48 -0.35
C VAL A 62 3.73 -5.83 0.30
N SER A 63 5.02 -6.10 0.53
CA SER A 63 5.46 -7.37 1.13
C SER A 63 4.91 -7.52 2.55
N SER A 64 4.92 -6.46 3.36
CA SER A 64 4.29 -6.45 4.69
C SER A 64 2.78 -6.71 4.60
N LEU A 65 2.06 -6.00 3.73
CA LEU A 65 0.62 -6.17 3.55
C LEU A 65 0.20 -7.56 3.04
N CYS A 66 1.06 -8.20 2.25
CA CYS A 66 0.79 -9.54 1.71
C CYS A 66 1.01 -10.65 2.74
N GLN A 67 1.83 -10.41 3.77
CA GLN A 67 2.10 -11.37 4.84
C GLN A 67 1.03 -11.37 5.93
N ASP A 68 0.18 -10.34 5.98
CA ASP A 68 -0.91 -10.23 6.93
C ASP A 68 -1.97 -11.33 6.73
N LYS A 69 -2.53 -11.81 7.86
CA LYS A 69 -3.58 -12.85 7.86
C LYS A 69 -4.89 -12.31 7.27
N ASP A 70 -5.17 -11.02 7.47
CA ASP A 70 -6.44 -10.41 7.09
C ASP A 70 -6.57 -10.25 5.56
N PRO A 71 -7.68 -10.71 4.97
CA PRO A 71 -7.88 -10.62 3.53
C PRO A 71 -8.03 -9.17 3.04
N ILE A 72 -8.48 -8.25 3.90
CA ILE A 72 -8.64 -6.83 3.55
C ILE A 72 -7.28 -6.16 3.34
N LEU A 73 -6.28 -6.50 4.16
CA LEU A 73 -4.92 -5.99 4.06
C LEU A 73 -4.19 -6.57 2.85
N ARG A 74 -4.32 -7.87 2.59
CA ARG A 74 -3.78 -8.49 1.37
C ARG A 74 -4.36 -7.87 0.10
N ARG A 75 -5.68 -7.61 0.10
CA ARG A 75 -6.35 -6.91 -1.01
C ARG A 75 -5.79 -5.49 -1.19
N SER A 76 -5.53 -4.78 -0.10
CA SER A 76 -4.85 -3.48 -0.12
C SER A 76 -3.50 -3.56 -0.84
N GLY A 77 -2.69 -4.58 -0.49
CA GLY A 77 -1.41 -4.84 -1.14
C GLY A 77 -1.52 -4.97 -2.66
N MET A 78 -2.55 -5.67 -3.16
CA MET A 78 -2.78 -5.79 -4.62
C MET A 78 -3.09 -4.45 -5.28
N TYR A 79 -3.89 -3.60 -4.64
CA TYR A 79 -4.15 -2.25 -5.13
C TYR A 79 -2.92 -1.35 -5.06
N THR A 80 -2.10 -1.48 -4.01
CA THR A 80 -0.84 -0.73 -3.89
C THR A 80 0.13 -1.10 -5.02
N ILE A 81 0.27 -2.38 -5.38
CA ILE A 81 1.07 -2.79 -6.55
C ILE A 81 0.51 -2.17 -7.82
N ALA A 82 -0.81 -2.26 -8.02
CA ALA A 82 -1.47 -1.73 -9.22
C ALA A 82 -1.23 -0.22 -9.39
N MET A 83 -1.31 0.54 -8.29
CA MET A 83 -1.11 2.00 -8.28
C MET A 83 0.37 2.39 -8.38
N ALA A 84 1.28 1.64 -7.76
CA ALA A 84 2.71 1.91 -7.81
C ALA A 84 3.28 1.71 -9.22
N TYR A 85 2.80 0.69 -9.95
CA TYR A 85 3.30 0.29 -11.26
C TYR A 85 2.37 0.63 -12.44
N CYS A 86 1.37 1.48 -12.23
CA CYS A 86 0.42 1.89 -13.27
C CYS A 86 1.16 2.41 -14.52
N GLY A 87 0.85 1.83 -15.69
CA GLY A 87 1.42 2.23 -16.98
C GLY A 87 2.92 1.95 -17.20
N THR A 88 3.61 1.27 -16.27
CA THR A 88 5.06 0.99 -16.42
C THR A 88 5.37 -0.33 -17.11
N GLY A 89 4.42 -1.27 -17.14
CA GLY A 89 4.62 -2.58 -17.79
C GLY A 89 5.76 -3.42 -17.20
N ASN A 90 6.11 -3.24 -15.92
CA ASN A 90 7.21 -4.00 -15.30
C ASN A 90 6.86 -5.49 -15.19
N ASN A 91 7.67 -6.35 -15.83
CA ASN A 91 7.53 -7.81 -15.82
C ASN A 91 7.56 -8.41 -14.41
N GLN A 92 8.30 -7.82 -13.47
CA GLN A 92 8.37 -8.29 -12.08
C GLN A 92 7.02 -8.09 -11.37
N ALA A 93 6.38 -6.93 -11.55
CA ALA A 93 5.09 -6.64 -10.95
C ALA A 93 3.97 -7.52 -11.54
N ILE A 94 3.99 -7.76 -12.86
CA ILE A 94 3.04 -8.65 -13.54
C ILE A 94 3.16 -10.08 -12.99
N ARG A 95 4.38 -10.61 -12.89
CA ARG A 95 4.62 -11.97 -12.38
C ARG A 95 4.18 -12.11 -10.92
N ARG A 96 4.44 -11.09 -10.07
CA ARG A 96 3.98 -11.07 -8.68
C ARG A 96 2.45 -11.08 -8.60
N LEU A 97 1.76 -10.22 -9.34
CA LEU A 97 0.30 -10.18 -9.36
C LEU A 97 -0.33 -11.48 -9.87
N LEU A 98 0.25 -12.11 -10.90
CA LEU A 98 -0.22 -13.42 -11.38
C LEU A 98 -0.06 -14.52 -10.33
N HIS A 99 1.05 -14.50 -9.57
CA HIS A 99 1.23 -15.46 -8.48
C HIS A 99 0.13 -15.29 -7.43
N PHE A 100 -0.12 -14.06 -6.96
CA PHE A 100 -1.18 -13.79 -5.97
C PHE A 100 -2.59 -14.11 -6.51
N ALA A 101 -2.84 -13.88 -7.81
CA ALA A 101 -4.11 -14.20 -8.43
C ALA A 101 -4.44 -15.71 -8.42
N VAL A 102 -3.44 -16.59 -8.33
CA VAL A 102 -3.62 -18.05 -8.30
C VAL A 102 -3.40 -18.63 -6.90
N SER A 103 -2.50 -18.06 -6.10
CA SER A 103 -2.13 -18.60 -4.79
C SER A 103 -3.09 -18.23 -3.65
N ASP A 104 -3.86 -17.14 -3.78
CA ASP A 104 -4.74 -16.69 -2.70
C ASP A 104 -6.06 -17.46 -2.63
N VAL A 105 -6.44 -17.83 -1.40
CA VAL A 105 -7.69 -18.55 -1.10
C VAL A 105 -8.92 -17.66 -1.25
N ASN A 106 -8.78 -16.34 -1.07
CA ASN A 106 -9.90 -15.41 -1.03
C ASN A 106 -10.23 -14.84 -2.43
N ASP A 107 -11.48 -15.00 -2.87
CA ASP A 107 -11.97 -14.50 -4.17
C ASP A 107 -11.79 -12.99 -4.36
N ASP A 108 -11.92 -12.18 -3.30
CA ASP A 108 -11.81 -10.72 -3.39
C ASP A 108 -10.37 -10.26 -3.63
N VAL A 109 -9.38 -10.99 -3.08
CA VAL A 109 -7.96 -10.72 -3.34
C VAL A 109 -7.61 -11.11 -4.77
N ARG A 110 -8.10 -12.27 -5.25
CA ARG A 110 -7.90 -12.69 -6.65
C ARG A 110 -8.51 -11.69 -7.63
N ARG A 111 -9.72 -11.21 -7.37
CA ARG A 111 -10.36 -10.16 -8.19
C ARG A 111 -9.54 -8.88 -8.20
N ALA A 112 -9.05 -8.43 -7.04
CA ALA A 112 -8.20 -7.24 -6.95
C ALA A 112 -6.89 -7.39 -7.74
N ALA A 113 -6.27 -8.58 -7.73
CA ALA A 113 -5.08 -8.87 -8.52
C ALA A 113 -5.34 -8.78 -10.03
N VAL A 114 -6.46 -9.35 -10.51
CA VAL A 114 -6.83 -9.29 -11.93
C VAL A 114 -7.18 -7.85 -12.37
N ILE A 115 -7.89 -7.09 -11.52
CA ILE A 115 -8.15 -5.67 -11.75
C ILE A 115 -6.82 -4.89 -11.82
N GLY A 116 -5.88 -5.19 -10.91
CA GLY A 116 -4.56 -4.60 -10.88
C GLY A 116 -3.74 -4.84 -12.14
N LEU A 117 -3.82 -6.05 -12.72
CA LEU A 117 -3.20 -6.35 -14.02
C LEU A 117 -3.74 -5.45 -15.13
N GLY A 118 -5.03 -5.12 -15.11
CA GLY A 118 -5.63 -4.16 -16.04
C GLY A 118 -5.01 -2.76 -15.95
N PHE A 119 -4.72 -2.28 -14.74
CA PHE A 119 -4.05 -0.99 -14.53
C PHE A 119 -2.58 -0.99 -14.95
N LEU A 120 -1.87 -2.12 -14.81
CA LEU A 120 -0.49 -2.24 -15.27
C LEU A 120 -0.35 -2.33 -16.80
N LEU A 121 -1.31 -2.98 -17.46
CA LEU A 121 -1.28 -3.27 -18.90
C LEU A 121 -1.98 -2.21 -19.74
N PHE A 122 -2.51 -1.14 -19.13
CA PHE A 122 -3.17 -0.07 -19.85
C PHE A 122 -2.18 0.62 -20.80
N ARG A 123 -2.41 0.46 -22.11
CA ARG A 123 -1.67 1.13 -23.19
C ARG A 123 -2.62 1.61 -24.26
#